data_AF-U4UMB2-F1
#
_entry.id   AF-U4UMB2-F1
#
_cell.length_a   1.000
_cell.length_b   1.000
_cell.length_c   1.000
_cell.angle_alpha   90.00
_cell.angle_beta   90.00
_cell.angle_gamma   90.00
#
_symmetry.space_group_name_H-M   'P 1'
#
loop_
_entity.id
_entity.type
_entity.pdbx_description
1 polymer ?
#
loop_
_entity_poly.entity_id
_entity_poly.type
_entity_poly.pdbx_seq_one_letter_code
_entity_poly.pdbx_strand_id
1 'polypeptide(L)'
;MNSHFQIYHEDEFECSDVCECEIGEKLSCRTICIDRMPCKTEFAFYNHAAPAYQAFRGRCLCYSGRFICMKPSPTDYSLPHGVFLFLGYSEVDERELNKNHTTHLVVIQDVVRVLQAFIKDEAEKGNGTLCILEFFNATRENVIIVGKLSDEVDVSKLTPMEILEKEKDQCADLMELIVDRINNRDAEFLSHILLSIFKMAEIEIVPVETSGAFHPDVSQLFTLTTFLTIVKIIQNYLTIS
;
A
#
# COMPACT_ATOMS: atom_id res chain seq x y z
N MET A 1 30.95 -10.89 5.56
CA MET A 1 29.70 -10.25 5.10
C MET A 1 29.87 -8.78 5.39
N ASN A 2 29.72 -7.93 4.37
CA ASN A 2 29.61 -6.49 4.60
C ASN A 2 28.19 -6.21 5.07
N SER A 3 28.03 -5.41 6.12
CA SER A 3 26.74 -4.95 6.61
C SER A 3 26.54 -3.49 6.24
N HIS A 4 25.30 -3.12 5.92
CA HIS A 4 24.91 -1.79 5.46
C HIS A 4 23.74 -1.29 6.29
N PHE A 5 23.79 -0.01 6.64
CA PHE A 5 22.73 0.64 7.40
C PHE A 5 22.73 2.13 7.12
N GLN A 6 21.55 2.74 7.32
CA GLN A 6 21.31 4.16 7.13
C GLN A 6 21.08 4.83 8.48
N ILE A 7 21.76 5.95 8.70
CA ILE A 7 21.67 6.73 9.93
C ILE A 7 21.03 8.07 9.58
N TYR A 8 19.87 8.37 10.17
CA TYR A 8 19.23 9.67 10.02
C TYR A 8 19.67 10.60 11.14
N HIS A 9 19.96 11.86 10.79
CA HIS A 9 20.30 12.89 11.77
C HIS A 9 19.01 13.48 12.38
N GLU A 10 18.94 13.56 13.72
CA GLU A 10 17.76 14.08 14.43
C GLU A 10 17.47 15.55 14.10
N ASP A 11 18.51 16.32 13.75
CA ASP A 11 18.41 17.74 13.42
C ASP A 11 18.14 18.01 11.92
N GLU A 12 18.40 17.00 11.06
CA GLU A 12 18.30 17.10 9.59
C GLU A 12 17.69 15.82 9.00
N PHE A 13 16.38 15.61 9.16
CA PHE A 13 15.65 14.40 8.72
C PHE A 13 15.80 14.00 7.23
N GLU A 14 16.33 14.89 6.40
CA GLU A 14 16.47 14.75 4.95
C GLU A 14 17.94 14.53 4.54
N CYS A 15 18.85 14.58 5.51
CA CYS A 15 20.22 14.12 5.39
C CYS A 15 20.39 12.83 6.19
N SER A 16 21.04 11.85 5.58
CA SER A 16 21.33 10.57 6.20
C SER A 16 22.68 10.05 5.77
N ASP A 17 23.37 9.36 6.66
CA ASP A 17 24.61 8.67 6.34
C ASP A 17 24.31 7.23 5.96
N VAL A 18 24.72 6.82 4.76
CA VAL A 18 24.72 5.42 4.34
C VAL A 18 26.10 4.87 4.64
N CYS A 19 26.16 3.91 5.55
CA CYS A 19 27.39 3.31 6.03
C CYS A 19 27.54 1.86 5.56
N GLU A 20 28.76 1.51 5.16
CA GLU A 20 29.20 0.15 4.83
C GLU A 20 30.30 -0.29 5.78
N CYS A 21 30.13 -1.48 6.36
CA CYS A 21 31.19 -2.16 7.10
C CYS A 21 31.98 -3.07 6.15
N GLU A 22 33.20 -2.69 5.81
CA GLU A 22 34.12 -3.52 5.03
C GLU A 22 34.78 -4.61 5.90
N ILE A 23 35.30 -5.66 5.24
CA ILE A 23 36.08 -6.71 5.90
C ILE A 23 37.32 -6.08 6.56
N GLY A 24 37.40 -6.17 7.89
CA GLY A 24 38.46 -5.53 8.70
C GLY A 24 38.00 -4.36 9.58
N GLU A 25 36.68 -4.26 9.86
CA GLU A 25 36.07 -3.24 10.75
C GLU A 25 36.25 -1.79 10.28
N LYS A 26 36.59 -1.59 9.01
CA LYS A 26 36.65 -0.26 8.42
C LYS A 26 35.26 0.19 8.03
N LEU A 27 34.75 1.19 8.75
CA LEU A 27 33.48 1.84 8.47
C LEU A 27 33.69 2.93 7.40
N SER A 28 32.94 2.84 6.31
CA SER A 28 32.88 3.87 5.27
C SER A 28 31.47 4.43 5.21
N CYS A 29 31.29 5.72 5.51
CA CYS A 29 29.98 6.36 5.50
C CYS A 29 29.93 7.47 4.44
N ARG A 30 28.78 7.59 3.79
CA ARG A 30 28.49 8.64 2.82
C ARG A 30 27.21 9.37 3.20
N THR A 31 27.31 10.67 3.38
CA THR A 31 26.15 11.52 3.57
C THR A 31 25.37 11.68 2.27
N ILE A 32 24.07 11.47 2.35
CA ILE A 32 23.08 11.70 1.29
C ILE A 32 22.08 12.71 1.82
N CYS A 33 21.91 13.81 1.10
CA CYS A 33 20.93 14.84 1.45
C CYS A 33 19.93 15.01 0.32
N ILE A 34 18.66 15.10 0.67
CA ILE A 34 17.54 15.23 -0.25
C ILE A 34 17.04 16.67 -0.24
N ASP A 35 16.84 17.24 -1.43
CA ASP A 35 16.36 18.62 -1.57
C ASP A 35 14.91 18.76 -1.07
N ARG A 36 14.69 19.70 -0.14
CA ARG A 36 13.37 20.02 0.43
C ARG A 36 12.49 20.85 -0.52
N MET A 37 12.24 20.34 -1.72
CA MET A 37 11.41 21.03 -2.71
C MET A 37 9.91 20.90 -2.38
N PRO A 38 9.12 22.00 -2.46
CA PRO A 38 7.68 21.95 -2.30
C PRO A 38 7.01 21.30 -3.52
N CYS A 39 5.87 20.67 -3.30
CA CYS A 39 5.05 20.08 -4.36
C CYS A 39 4.01 21.09 -4.82
N LYS A 40 3.79 21.16 -6.12
CA LYS A 40 2.84 22.09 -6.73
C LYS A 40 1.66 21.33 -7.33
N THR A 41 0.44 21.76 -7.02
CA THR A 41 -0.77 21.39 -7.74
C THR A 41 -1.27 22.59 -8.57
N GLU A 42 -2.38 22.43 -9.29
CA GLU A 42 -3.02 23.54 -10.01
C GLU A 42 -3.46 24.67 -9.06
N PHE A 43 -3.84 24.33 -7.83
CA PHE A 43 -4.49 25.25 -6.90
C PHE A 43 -3.64 25.63 -5.68
N ALA A 44 -2.59 24.88 -5.35
CA ALA A 44 -1.83 25.09 -4.11
C ALA A 44 -0.37 24.62 -4.19
N PHE A 45 0.43 25.11 -3.24
CA PHE A 45 1.76 24.60 -2.94
C PHE A 45 1.75 23.89 -1.60
N TYR A 46 2.39 22.74 -1.54
CA TYR A 46 2.56 21.93 -0.34
C TYR A 46 4.04 21.95 0.02
N ASN A 47 4.34 22.29 1.27
CA ASN A 47 5.70 22.23 1.77
C ASN A 47 6.19 20.77 1.74
N HIS A 48 7.52 20.59 1.69
CA HIS A 48 8.12 19.28 1.86
C HIS A 48 7.64 18.63 3.17
N ALA A 49 7.42 17.31 3.14
CA ALA A 49 6.82 16.49 4.18
C ALA A 49 5.37 16.86 4.58
N ALA A 50 4.70 17.75 3.85
CA ALA A 50 3.30 18.06 4.12
C ALA A 50 2.39 16.88 3.69
N PRO A 51 1.39 16.52 4.52
CA PRO A 51 0.39 15.54 4.14
C PRO A 51 -0.54 16.11 3.08
N ALA A 52 -1.02 15.23 2.20
CA ALA A 52 -2.04 15.52 1.21
C ALA A 52 -2.98 14.32 1.06
N TYR A 53 -4.05 14.50 0.31
CA TYR A 53 -4.98 13.44 -0.04
C TYR A 53 -5.33 13.53 -1.52
N GLN A 54 -5.32 12.40 -2.21
CA GLN A 54 -5.75 12.30 -3.59
C GLN A 54 -6.86 11.25 -3.70
N ALA A 55 -7.92 11.59 -4.44
CA ALA A 55 -9.04 10.69 -4.66
C ALA A 55 -8.53 9.36 -5.25
N PHE A 56 -9.06 8.25 -4.75
CA PHE A 56 -8.72 6.86 -5.12
C PHE A 56 -7.28 6.42 -4.81
N ARG A 57 -6.34 7.35 -4.61
CA ARG A 57 -4.94 7.05 -4.23
C ARG A 57 -4.69 7.08 -2.72
N GLY A 58 -5.59 7.68 -1.95
CA GLY A 58 -5.54 7.73 -0.50
C GLY A 58 -4.69 8.89 0.05
N ARG A 59 -4.07 8.68 1.22
CA ARG A 59 -3.14 9.67 1.80
C ARG A 59 -1.87 9.73 0.96
N CYS A 60 -1.31 10.92 0.84
CA CYS A 60 -0.08 11.18 0.13
C CYS A 60 0.86 12.06 0.96
N LEU A 61 2.15 11.97 0.68
CA LEU A 61 3.21 12.82 1.22
C LEU A 61 3.75 13.72 0.11
N CYS A 62 3.84 15.02 0.34
CA CYS A 62 4.68 15.85 -0.51
C CYS A 62 6.15 15.59 -0.15
N TYR A 63 6.92 15.05 -1.09
CA TYR A 63 8.33 14.75 -0.89
C TYR A 63 9.14 15.15 -2.13
N SER A 64 10.05 16.09 -1.93
CA SER A 64 11.00 16.57 -2.95
C SER A 64 10.37 16.91 -4.30
N GLY A 65 9.29 17.70 -4.26
CA GLY A 65 8.57 18.18 -5.44
C GLY A 65 7.58 17.19 -6.06
N ARG A 66 7.39 16.00 -5.47
CA ARG A 66 6.42 14.99 -5.92
C ARG A 66 5.52 14.52 -4.79
N PHE A 67 4.30 14.12 -5.13
CA PHE A 67 3.43 13.43 -4.18
C PHE A 67 3.71 11.94 -4.24
N ILE A 68 3.97 11.33 -3.09
CA ILE A 68 4.07 9.87 -2.92
C ILE A 68 2.78 9.43 -2.22
N CYS A 69 1.96 8.64 -2.88
CA CYS A 69 0.67 8.21 -2.34
C CYS A 69 0.69 6.76 -1.87
N MET A 70 -0.28 6.41 -1.02
CA MET A 70 -0.52 5.05 -0.58
C MET A 70 -0.75 4.08 -1.74
N LYS A 71 -1.60 4.47 -2.71
CA LYS A 71 -1.91 3.66 -3.88
C LYS A 71 -1.49 4.36 -5.18
N PRO A 72 -1.13 3.58 -6.22
CA PRO A 72 -0.93 4.13 -7.57
C PRO A 72 -2.24 4.63 -8.17
N SER A 73 -2.17 5.24 -9.36
CA SER A 73 -3.39 5.60 -10.09
C SER A 73 -4.22 4.33 -10.35
N PRO A 74 -5.56 4.36 -10.17
CA PRO A 74 -6.43 3.20 -10.45
C PRO A 74 -6.35 2.68 -11.89
N THR A 75 -5.84 3.49 -12.82
CA THR A 75 -5.63 3.11 -14.23
C THR A 75 -4.41 2.22 -14.44
N ASP A 76 -3.51 2.16 -13.46
CA ASP A 76 -2.17 1.57 -13.62
C ASP A 76 -2.13 0.10 -13.14
N TYR A 77 -3.23 -0.39 -12.56
CA TYR A 77 -3.30 -1.74 -12.03
C TYR A 77 -4.75 -2.27 -12.01
N SER A 78 -4.88 -3.60 -11.98
CA SER A 78 -6.14 -4.30 -11.76
C SER A 78 -5.87 -5.44 -10.79
N LEU A 79 -6.63 -5.51 -9.70
CA LEU A 79 -6.45 -6.52 -8.67
C LEU A 79 -7.50 -7.64 -8.83
N PRO A 80 -7.10 -8.91 -8.77
CA PRO A 80 -8.03 -9.98 -8.42
C PRO A 80 -8.42 -9.90 -6.93
N HIS A 81 -9.30 -10.79 -6.48
CA HIS A 81 -9.51 -10.99 -5.04
C HIS A 81 -8.21 -11.43 -4.36
N GLY A 82 -8.00 -11.00 -3.11
CA GLY A 82 -6.78 -11.28 -2.36
C GLY A 82 -6.45 -10.21 -1.33
N VAL A 83 -5.29 -10.35 -0.68
CA VAL A 83 -4.75 -9.40 0.31
C VAL A 83 -3.51 -8.72 -0.28
N PHE A 84 -3.54 -7.41 -0.41
CA PHE A 84 -2.51 -6.63 -1.09
C PHE A 84 -1.89 -5.60 -0.15
N LEU A 85 -0.57 -5.46 -0.21
CA LEU A 85 0.21 -4.40 0.42
C LEU A 85 0.69 -3.45 -0.67
N PHE A 86 0.30 -2.19 -0.55
CA PHE A 86 0.76 -1.09 -1.38
C PHE A 86 1.87 -0.35 -0.66
N LEU A 87 2.96 -0.09 -1.37
CA LEU A 87 4.14 0.60 -0.86
C LEU A 87 4.48 1.77 -1.78
N GLY A 88 4.24 3.01 -1.33
CA GLY A 88 4.66 4.24 -2.00
C GLY A 88 6.10 4.60 -1.65
N TYR A 89 6.94 4.81 -2.66
CA TYR A 89 8.37 5.05 -2.47
C TYR A 89 8.88 6.34 -3.14
N SER A 90 10.00 6.85 -2.63
CA SER A 90 10.69 8.01 -3.19
C SER A 90 11.66 7.59 -4.28
N GLU A 91 11.30 7.85 -5.56
CA GLU A 91 12.24 7.76 -6.70
C GLU A 91 13.52 8.60 -6.48
N VAL A 92 13.39 9.71 -5.74
CA VAL A 92 14.53 10.58 -5.43
C VAL A 92 15.49 9.83 -4.52
N ASP A 93 15.01 9.24 -3.43
CA ASP A 93 15.84 8.48 -2.49
C ASP A 93 16.46 7.27 -3.17
N GLU A 94 15.66 6.49 -3.92
CA GLU A 94 16.14 5.35 -4.71
C GLU A 94 17.30 5.75 -5.64
N ARG A 95 17.13 6.84 -6.40
CA ARG A 95 18.17 7.33 -7.30
C ARG A 95 19.42 7.75 -6.52
N GLU A 96 19.28 8.50 -5.43
CA GLU A 96 20.42 8.93 -4.63
C GLU A 96 21.20 7.75 -4.04
N LEU A 97 20.50 6.71 -3.58
CA LEU A 97 21.13 5.46 -3.13
C LEU A 97 21.87 4.75 -4.28
N ASN A 98 21.31 4.76 -5.49
CA ASN A 98 21.88 4.08 -6.66
C ASN A 98 23.00 4.86 -7.40
N LYS A 99 23.19 6.16 -7.16
CA LYS A 99 24.03 7.07 -7.99
C LYS A 99 25.48 6.65 -8.26
N ASN A 100 26.12 5.85 -7.39
CA ASN A 100 27.56 5.57 -7.48
C ASN A 100 27.93 4.11 -7.76
N HIS A 101 26.99 3.23 -8.14
CA HIS A 101 27.28 1.80 -8.35
C HIS A 101 28.09 1.17 -7.19
N THR A 102 27.86 1.63 -5.96
CA THR A 102 28.05 0.76 -4.80
C THR A 102 27.15 -0.45 -5.01
N THR A 103 27.54 -1.61 -4.52
CA THR A 103 27.01 -2.98 -4.77
C THR A 103 25.51 -3.18 -4.46
N HIS A 104 24.71 -2.12 -4.37
CA HIS A 104 23.37 -2.04 -3.80
C HIS A 104 22.44 -1.36 -4.79
N LEU A 105 22.10 -2.08 -5.85
CA LEU A 105 20.92 -1.76 -6.64
C LEU A 105 19.71 -2.08 -5.75
N VAL A 106 18.87 -1.09 -5.44
CA VAL A 106 17.57 -1.38 -4.83
C VAL A 106 16.76 -2.17 -5.87
N VAL A 107 16.64 -3.48 -5.68
CA VAL A 107 15.83 -4.35 -6.53
C VAL A 107 14.55 -4.67 -5.78
N ILE A 108 13.40 -4.48 -6.43
CA ILE A 108 12.08 -4.73 -5.82
C ILE A 108 11.97 -6.18 -5.28
N GLN A 109 12.60 -7.15 -5.94
CA GLN A 109 12.64 -8.54 -5.46
C GLN A 109 13.34 -8.68 -4.10
N ASP A 110 14.37 -7.88 -3.83
CA ASP A 110 15.05 -7.89 -2.53
C ASP A 110 14.17 -7.29 -1.42
N VAL A 111 13.30 -6.33 -1.75
CA VAL A 111 12.31 -5.80 -0.79
C VAL A 111 11.34 -6.88 -0.34
N VAL A 112 10.78 -7.66 -1.28
CA VAL A 112 9.86 -8.76 -0.93
C VAL A 112 10.55 -9.75 0.00
N ARG A 113 11.81 -10.09 -0.27
CA ARG A 113 12.59 -11.01 0.58
C ARG A 113 12.81 -10.46 1.99
N VAL A 114 13.12 -9.17 2.12
CA VAL A 114 13.31 -8.53 3.43
C VAL A 114 12.00 -8.49 4.22
N LEU A 115 10.90 -8.07 3.59
CA LEU A 115 9.59 -8.05 4.24
C LEU A 115 9.12 -9.46 4.59
N GLN A 116 9.40 -10.45 3.74
CA GLN A 116 9.11 -11.85 4.03
C GLN A 116 9.85 -12.35 5.28
N ALA A 117 11.12 -11.95 5.45
CA ALA A 117 11.90 -12.30 6.64
C ALA A 117 11.34 -11.62 7.89
N PHE A 118 10.95 -10.35 7.78
CA PHE A 118 10.32 -9.60 8.86
C PHE A 118 9.02 -10.27 9.36
N ILE A 119 8.08 -10.60 8.45
CA ILE A 119 6.82 -11.22 8.89
C ILE A 119 7.03 -12.62 9.48
N LYS A 120 8.08 -13.33 9.07
CA LYS A 120 8.42 -14.63 9.65
C LYS A 120 8.95 -14.48 11.08
N ASP A 121 9.88 -13.55 11.32
CA ASP A 121 10.38 -13.26 12.66
C ASP A 121 9.25 -12.84 13.61
N GLU A 122 8.35 -11.97 13.13
CA GLU A 122 7.22 -11.54 13.94
C GLU A 122 6.25 -12.68 14.24
N ALA A 123 5.97 -13.53 13.24
CA ALA A 123 5.09 -14.67 13.42
C ALA A 123 5.67 -15.76 14.34
N GLU A 124 7.00 -15.93 14.37
CA GLU A 124 7.70 -16.86 15.27
C GLU A 124 7.53 -16.50 16.75
N LYS A 125 7.22 -15.24 17.08
CA LYS A 125 6.87 -14.82 18.45
C LYS A 125 5.51 -15.37 18.90
N GLY A 126 4.68 -15.82 17.94
CA GLY A 126 3.39 -16.46 18.16
C GLY A 126 3.41 -17.93 17.75
N ASN A 127 2.54 -18.29 16.81
CA ASN A 127 2.34 -19.67 16.35
C ASN A 127 2.91 -19.92 14.95
N GLY A 128 3.78 -19.05 14.45
CA GLY A 128 4.21 -19.03 13.05
C GLY A 128 3.12 -18.46 12.12
N THR A 129 3.44 -18.43 10.82
CA THR A 129 2.51 -17.97 9.78
C THR A 129 2.68 -18.80 8.53
N LEU A 130 1.57 -19.04 7.82
CA LEU A 130 1.58 -19.60 6.47
C LEU A 130 1.56 -18.52 5.39
N CYS A 131 1.71 -17.24 5.76
CA CYS A 131 1.72 -16.14 4.82
C CYS A 131 3.04 -16.06 4.05
N ILE A 132 2.94 -16.04 2.72
CA ILE A 132 4.03 -15.76 1.81
C ILE A 132 3.73 -14.46 1.05
N LEU A 133 4.71 -13.57 0.98
CA LEU A 133 4.67 -12.34 0.20
C LEU A 133 5.24 -12.60 -1.19
N GLU A 134 4.50 -12.17 -2.21
CA GLU A 134 4.93 -12.23 -3.59
C GLU A 134 4.83 -10.86 -4.26
N PHE A 135 5.77 -10.56 -5.15
CA PHE A 135 5.67 -9.39 -6.01
C PHE A 135 4.45 -9.52 -6.93
N PHE A 136 3.57 -8.53 -6.91
CA PHE A 136 2.40 -8.50 -7.81
C PHE A 136 2.63 -7.57 -9.00
N ASN A 137 2.96 -6.30 -8.72
CA ASN A 137 3.17 -5.29 -9.76
C ASN A 137 4.00 -4.13 -9.22
N ALA A 138 4.55 -3.30 -10.11
CA ALA A 138 5.16 -2.04 -9.78
C ALA A 138 4.75 -0.97 -10.78
N THR A 139 4.52 0.23 -10.26
CA THR A 139 4.37 1.44 -11.04
C THR A 139 5.62 2.31 -10.83
N ARG A 140 5.57 3.52 -11.34
CA ARG A 140 6.66 4.49 -11.19
C ARG A 140 6.93 4.90 -9.73
N GLU A 141 5.91 4.87 -8.87
CA GLU A 141 5.96 5.44 -7.52
C GLU A 141 5.39 4.50 -6.44
N ASN A 142 4.90 3.33 -6.84
CA ASN A 142 4.34 2.33 -5.94
C ASN A 142 4.78 0.91 -6.31
N VAL A 143 5.06 0.08 -5.30
CA VAL A 143 5.19 -1.38 -5.41
C VAL A 143 3.93 -2.01 -4.81
N ILE A 144 3.42 -3.06 -5.45
CA ILE A 144 2.27 -3.85 -4.99
C ILE A 144 2.78 -5.27 -4.70
N ILE A 145 2.55 -5.72 -3.47
CA ILE A 145 2.88 -7.06 -2.99
C ILE A 145 1.57 -7.76 -2.63
N VAL A 146 1.45 -9.03 -2.96
CA VAL A 146 0.31 -9.86 -2.59
C VAL A 146 0.72 -10.83 -1.47
N GLY A 147 -0.13 -10.95 -0.45
CA GLY A 147 -0.02 -11.99 0.57
C GLY A 147 -0.80 -13.23 0.13
N LYS A 148 -0.15 -14.38 0.11
CA LYS A 148 -0.71 -15.68 -0.28
C LYS A 148 -0.45 -16.72 0.79
N LEU A 149 -1.19 -17.83 0.70
CA LEU A 149 -0.90 -19.02 1.49
C LEU A 149 0.32 -19.76 0.95
N SER A 150 1.13 -20.29 1.86
CA SER A 150 2.24 -21.19 1.57
C SER A 150 1.78 -22.43 0.81
N ASP A 151 2.68 -22.99 0.00
CA ASP A 151 2.50 -24.24 -0.75
C ASP A 151 2.20 -25.46 0.16
N GLU A 152 2.42 -25.33 1.47
CA GLU A 152 1.99 -26.30 2.49
C GLU A 152 0.47 -26.45 2.55
N VAL A 153 -0.28 -25.43 2.14
CA VAL A 153 -1.74 -25.45 2.05
C VAL A 153 -2.14 -25.86 0.64
N ASP A 154 -2.86 -26.98 0.53
CA ASP A 154 -3.44 -27.42 -0.73
C ASP A 154 -4.65 -26.54 -1.12
N VAL A 155 -4.36 -25.39 -1.74
CA VAL A 155 -5.35 -24.41 -2.21
C VAL A 155 -6.30 -24.97 -3.26
N SER A 156 -5.93 -26.04 -3.96
CA SER A 156 -6.77 -26.65 -5.01
C SER A 156 -8.07 -27.27 -4.47
N LYS A 157 -8.11 -27.53 -3.16
CA LYS A 157 -9.28 -28.10 -2.46
C LYS A 157 -10.21 -27.04 -1.89
N LEU A 158 -9.88 -25.75 -2.01
CA LEU A 158 -10.60 -24.65 -1.40
C LEU A 158 -11.35 -23.83 -2.45
N THR A 159 -12.47 -23.25 -2.05
CA THR A 159 -13.19 -22.26 -2.84
C THR A 159 -12.47 -20.90 -2.79
N PRO A 160 -12.66 -20.00 -3.76
CA PRO A 160 -12.05 -18.66 -3.74
C PRO A 160 -12.33 -17.87 -2.46
N MET A 161 -13.52 -18.03 -1.88
CA MET A 161 -13.90 -17.36 -0.64
C MET A 161 -13.16 -17.92 0.57
N GLU A 162 -12.98 -19.25 0.65
CA GLU A 162 -12.18 -19.89 1.69
C GLU A 162 -10.69 -19.57 1.55
N ILE A 163 -10.18 -19.45 0.32
CA ILE A 163 -8.80 -19.00 0.06
C ILE A 163 -8.63 -17.58 0.62
N LEU A 164 -9.49 -16.64 0.22
CA LEU A 164 -9.42 -15.26 0.68
C LEU A 164 -9.53 -15.13 2.20
N GLU A 165 -10.45 -15.89 2.82
CA GLU A 165 -10.60 -15.88 4.27
C GLU A 165 -9.32 -16.34 4.97
N LYS A 166 -8.71 -17.44 4.50
CA LYS A 166 -7.44 -17.93 5.04
C LYS A 166 -6.27 -17.00 4.76
N GLU A 167 -6.17 -16.41 3.58
CA GLU A 167 -5.13 -15.42 3.24
C GLU A 167 -5.24 -14.21 4.18
N LYS A 168 -6.45 -13.70 4.37
CA LYS A 168 -6.71 -12.62 5.33
C LYS A 168 -6.28 -13.02 6.74
N ASP A 169 -6.68 -14.19 7.21
CA ASP A 169 -6.36 -14.65 8.57
C ASP A 169 -4.85 -14.90 8.79
N GLN A 170 -4.10 -15.24 7.73
CA GLN A 170 -2.66 -15.49 7.83
C GLN A 170 -1.80 -14.24 7.57
N CYS A 171 -2.26 -13.34 6.70
CA CYS A 171 -1.44 -12.25 6.18
C CYS A 171 -1.83 -10.86 6.70
N ALA A 172 -3.11 -10.59 6.96
CA ALA A 172 -3.60 -9.21 7.14
C ALA A 172 -2.91 -8.50 8.31
N ASP A 173 -2.87 -9.11 9.50
CA ASP A 173 -2.30 -8.48 10.69
C ASP A 173 -0.78 -8.26 10.56
N LEU A 174 -0.06 -9.19 9.93
CA LEU A 174 1.38 -9.07 9.69
C LEU A 174 1.70 -7.98 8.66
N MET A 175 0.89 -7.87 7.61
CA MET A 175 1.01 -6.81 6.61
C MET A 175 0.61 -5.46 7.19
N GLU A 176 -0.38 -5.40 8.09
CA GLU A 176 -0.74 -4.19 8.82
C GLU A 176 0.40 -3.71 9.73
N LEU A 177 1.15 -4.63 10.33
CA LEU A 177 2.35 -4.26 11.08
C LEU A 177 3.40 -3.61 10.16
N ILE A 178 3.60 -4.10 8.94
CA ILE A 178 4.47 -3.44 7.96
C ILE A 178 3.96 -2.02 7.65
N VAL A 179 2.66 -1.87 7.42
CA VAL A 179 2.00 -0.58 7.16
C VAL A 179 2.27 0.39 8.31
N ASP A 180 2.10 -0.05 9.56
CA ASP A 180 2.35 0.75 10.75
C ASP A 180 3.82 1.19 10.84
N ARG A 181 4.77 0.26 10.67
CA ARG A 181 6.22 0.54 10.74
C ARG A 181 6.65 1.58 9.70
N ILE A 182 6.18 1.45 8.45
CA ILE A 182 6.51 2.39 7.39
C ILE A 182 5.88 3.76 7.65
N ASN A 183 4.58 3.80 7.93
CA ASN A 183 3.84 5.06 8.08
C ASN A 183 4.26 5.85 9.33
N ASN A 184 4.67 5.16 10.40
CA ASN A 184 5.17 5.78 11.64
C ASN A 184 6.68 5.99 11.64
N ARG A 185 7.37 5.71 10.53
CA ARG A 185 8.82 5.89 10.39
C ARG A 185 9.61 5.15 11.48
N ASP A 186 9.28 3.88 11.68
CA ASP A 186 9.96 3.01 12.62
C ASP A 186 11.48 2.96 12.35
N ALA A 187 12.27 3.02 13.42
CA ALA A 187 13.72 3.17 13.33
C ALA A 187 14.40 1.98 12.62
N GLU A 188 13.90 0.76 12.79
CA GLU A 188 14.45 -0.42 12.14
C GLU A 188 14.24 -0.34 10.62
N PHE A 189 13.01 -0.01 10.20
CA PHE A 189 12.65 0.15 8.79
C PHE A 189 13.38 1.32 8.14
N LEU A 190 13.48 2.46 8.85
CA LEU A 190 14.25 3.60 8.37
C LEU A 190 15.73 3.25 8.18
N SER A 191 16.33 2.52 9.11
CA SER A 191 17.76 2.21 9.03
C SER A 191 18.11 1.19 7.94
N HIS A 192 17.12 0.44 7.45
CA HIS A 192 17.32 -0.57 6.43
C HIS A 192 17.34 0.04 5.02
N ILE A 193 18.45 -0.11 4.30
CA ILE A 193 18.69 0.54 2.99
C ILE A 193 17.58 0.31 1.95
N LEU A 194 16.97 -0.89 1.91
CA LEU A 194 15.89 -1.20 0.98
C LEU A 194 14.51 -0.69 1.44
N LEU A 195 14.32 -0.49 2.75
CA LEU A 195 13.01 -0.13 3.30
C LEU A 195 12.88 1.38 3.51
N SER A 196 14.01 2.07 3.69
CA SER A 196 14.09 3.51 3.96
C SER A 196 13.52 4.41 2.84
N ILE A 197 13.42 3.88 1.62
CA ILE A 197 12.85 4.60 0.48
C ILE A 197 11.32 4.65 0.51
N PHE A 198 10.66 3.75 1.25
CA PHE A 198 9.21 3.72 1.37
C PHE A 198 8.74 4.79 2.36
N LYS A 199 7.75 5.58 1.95
CA LYS A 199 7.23 6.72 2.72
C LYS A 199 5.76 6.57 3.09
N MET A 200 5.03 5.74 2.36
CA MET A 200 3.61 5.50 2.54
C MET A 200 3.34 4.02 2.31
N ALA A 201 2.48 3.43 3.12
CA ALA A 201 2.01 2.07 2.95
C ALA A 201 0.52 1.96 3.28
N GLU A 202 -0.15 1.00 2.65
CA GLU A 202 -1.58 0.71 2.87
C GLU A 202 -1.87 -0.74 2.53
N ILE A 203 -2.75 -1.38 3.29
CA ILE A 203 -3.27 -2.72 2.98
C ILE A 203 -4.64 -2.60 2.29
N GLU A 204 -4.92 -3.51 1.36
CA GLU A 204 -6.24 -3.64 0.74
C GLU A 204 -6.64 -5.11 0.64
N ILE A 205 -7.83 -5.43 1.13
CA ILE A 205 -8.44 -6.75 0.98
C ILE A 205 -9.49 -6.63 -0.11
N VAL A 206 -9.24 -7.28 -1.25
CA VAL A 206 -10.14 -7.29 -2.39
C VAL A 206 -11.09 -8.47 -2.25
N PRO A 207 -12.41 -8.25 -2.09
CA PRO A 207 -13.37 -9.32 -1.91
C PRO A 207 -13.55 -10.14 -3.19
N VAL A 208 -14.00 -11.39 -3.04
CA VAL A 208 -14.48 -12.18 -4.17
C VAL A 208 -15.76 -11.54 -4.73
N GLU A 209 -15.80 -11.27 -6.03
CA GLU A 209 -17.02 -10.80 -6.69
C GLU A 209 -18.14 -11.83 -6.50
N THR A 210 -19.14 -11.49 -5.70
CA THR A 210 -20.34 -12.29 -5.58
C THR A 210 -21.32 -11.83 -6.66
N SER A 211 -21.64 -12.70 -7.60
CA SER A 211 -22.73 -12.52 -8.57
C SER A 211 -24.08 -12.55 -7.83
N GLY A 212 -24.36 -11.52 -7.02
CA GLY A 212 -25.47 -11.53 -6.06
C GLY A 212 -26.10 -10.17 -5.80
N ALA A 213 -25.64 -9.10 -6.45
CA ALA A 213 -26.36 -7.84 -6.44
C ALA A 213 -27.59 -7.92 -7.36
N PHE A 214 -28.66 -8.55 -6.88
CA PHE A 214 -30.00 -8.17 -7.33
C PHE A 214 -30.17 -6.69 -6.94
N HIS A 215 -30.03 -5.79 -7.91
CA HIS A 215 -30.66 -4.48 -7.80
C HIS A 215 -32.18 -4.74 -7.78
N PRO A 216 -32.91 -4.48 -6.68
CA PRO A 216 -34.34 -4.33 -6.82
C PRO A 216 -34.52 -3.09 -7.68
N ASP A 217 -34.95 -3.29 -8.92
CA ASP A 217 -35.29 -2.21 -9.83
C ASP A 217 -36.44 -1.41 -9.21
N VAL A 218 -36.08 -0.31 -8.53
CA VAL A 218 -37.00 0.62 -7.86
C VAL A 218 -37.97 1.27 -8.88
N SER A 219 -37.75 1.07 -10.18
CA SER A 219 -38.63 1.49 -11.27
C SER A 219 -40.05 0.91 -11.18
N GLN A 220 -40.25 -0.28 -10.59
CA GLN A 220 -41.59 -0.91 -10.57
C GLN A 220 -42.49 -0.50 -9.40
N LEU A 221 -42.00 0.20 -8.36
CA LEU A 221 -42.85 0.65 -7.24
C LEU A 221 -43.56 2.00 -7.49
N PHE A 222 -43.09 2.81 -8.44
CA PHE A 222 -43.67 4.12 -8.73
C PHE A 222 -44.90 4.07 -9.65
N THR A 223 -45.09 2.99 -10.41
CA THR A 223 -46.25 2.83 -11.31
C THR A 223 -47.54 2.45 -10.58
N LEU A 224 -47.47 1.70 -9.48
CA LEU A 224 -48.67 1.35 -8.69
C LEU A 224 -49.17 2.50 -7.82
N THR A 225 -48.28 3.33 -7.28
CA THR A 225 -48.66 4.48 -6.43
C THR A 225 -49.28 5.63 -7.22
N THR A 226 -48.85 5.83 -8.47
CA THR A 226 -49.45 6.83 -9.37
C THR A 226 -50.83 6.38 -9.90
N PHE A 227 -51.04 5.08 -10.15
CA PHE A 227 -52.34 4.59 -10.61
C PHE A 227 -53.43 4.71 -9.52
N LEU A 228 -53.09 4.41 -8.26
CA LEU A 228 -54.03 4.50 -7.13
C LEU A 228 -54.44 5.95 -6.81
N THR A 229 -53.55 6.91 -7.01
CA THR A 229 -53.88 8.34 -6.81
C THR A 229 -54.77 8.88 -7.93
N ILE A 230 -54.52 8.49 -9.18
CA ILE A 230 -55.38 8.86 -10.32
C ILE A 230 -56.79 8.27 -10.17
N VAL A 231 -56.92 6.99 -9.77
CA VAL A 231 -58.24 6.37 -9.55
C VAL A 231 -59.02 7.09 -8.44
N LYS A 232 -58.35 7.48 -7.34
CA LYS A 232 -58.99 8.27 -6.27
C LYS A 232 -59.44 9.66 -6.75
N ILE A 233 -58.65 10.32 -7.59
CA ILE A 233 -58.99 11.64 -8.15
C ILE A 233 -60.19 11.54 -9.08
N ILE A 234 -60.26 10.51 -9.94
CA ILE A 234 -61.39 10.28 -10.85
C ILE A 234 -62.67 9.92 -10.06
N GLN A 235 -62.56 9.08 -9.02
CA GLN A 235 -63.71 8.78 -8.14
C GLN A 235 -64.24 10.01 -7.42
N ASN A 236 -63.37 10.93 -6.97
CA ASN A 236 -63.80 12.18 -6.34
C ASN A 236 -64.45 13.17 -7.31
N TYR A 237 -64.12 13.12 -8.61
CA TYR A 237 -64.75 13.98 -9.61
C TYR A 237 -66.15 13.51 -10.01
N LEU A 238 -66.39 12.20 -10.02
CA LEU A 238 -67.68 11.60 -10.39
C LEU A 238 -68.74 11.68 -9.28
N THR A 239 -68.36 11.95 -8.04
CA THR A 239 -69.29 12.11 -6.91
C THR A 239 -69.76 13.55 -6.70
N ILE A 240 -69.27 14.52 -7.50
CA ILE A 240 -69.60 15.96 -7.39
C ILE A 240 -70.41 16.46 -8.61
N SER A 241 -70.84 15.59 -9.53
CA SER A 241 -71.78 15.93 -10.62
C SER A 241 -73.17 15.32 -10.41
#